data_AF-A0A7V9JQ43-F1
#
_entry.id   AF-A0A7V9JQ43-F1
#
_cell.length_a   1.000
_cell.length_b   1.000
_cell.length_c   1.000
_cell.angle_alpha   90.00
_cell.angle_beta   90.00
_cell.angle_gamma   90.00
#
_symmetry.space_group_name_H-M   'P 1'
#
loop_
_entity.id
_entity.type
_entity.pdbx_description
1 polymer ?
#
loop_
_entity_poly.entity_id
_entity_poly.type
_entity_poly.pdbx_seq_one_letter_code
_entity_poly.pdbx_strand_id
1 'polypeptide(L)'
;MGTDELGRDVLARIIHGSQVSLQVGAISVSIALVAGLVIGLLAGYFRGFLDALLMRLVDMMFAFPGLVLAIVIAGLLGATRRNAMIAIGIIITPAFARVVRAAVLEVMGFPFIESARSLGASHGRIMTRHLLPNIVAPLIVMVTVYLSTAILSEAALSFLGLGT
;
A
#
# COMPACT_ATOMS: atom_id res chain seq x y z
N MET A 1 22.42 -17.59 20.35
CA MET A 1 22.21 -17.85 18.90
C MET A 1 23.57 -18.31 18.36
N GLY A 2 23.63 -19.47 17.71
CA GLY A 2 24.90 -20.12 17.31
C GLY A 2 25.29 -19.83 15.85
N THR A 3 26.06 -20.74 15.27
CA THR A 3 26.42 -20.73 13.83
C THR A 3 25.41 -21.52 13.00
N ASP A 4 25.30 -21.21 11.70
CA ASP A 4 24.61 -22.11 10.76
C ASP A 4 25.49 -23.29 10.35
N GLU A 5 24.96 -24.11 9.43
CA GLU A 5 25.63 -25.26 8.81
C GLU A 5 26.95 -24.89 8.09
N LEU A 6 27.17 -23.60 7.80
CA LEU A 6 28.37 -23.06 7.15
C LEU A 6 29.31 -22.36 8.14
N GLY A 7 29.06 -22.45 9.46
CA GLY A 7 29.89 -21.82 10.50
C GLY A 7 29.68 -20.30 10.65
N ARG A 8 28.63 -19.74 10.04
CA ARG A 8 28.36 -18.28 10.05
C ARG A 8 27.45 -17.90 11.22
N ASP A 9 27.79 -16.82 11.92
CA ASP A 9 26.98 -16.28 13.02
C ASP A 9 25.54 -15.96 12.55
N VAL A 10 24.56 -16.61 13.19
CA VAL A 10 23.13 -16.44 12.90
C VAL A 10 22.59 -15.13 13.47
N LEU A 11 23.03 -14.73 14.67
CA LEU A 11 22.60 -13.49 15.29
C LEU A 11 23.02 -12.29 14.45
N ALA A 12 24.28 -12.27 14.01
CA ALA A 12 24.81 -11.20 13.18
C ALA A 12 23.99 -11.05 11.89
N ARG A 13 23.61 -12.15 11.24
CA ARG A 13 22.78 -12.13 10.02
C ARG A 13 21.35 -11.67 10.26
N ILE A 14 20.73 -12.08 11.37
CA ILE A 14 19.38 -11.61 11.70
C ILE A 14 19.39 -10.11 11.93
N ILE A 15 20.35 -9.59 12.69
CA ILE A 15 20.44 -8.14 12.96
C ILE A 15 20.62 -7.36 11.65
N HIS A 16 21.58 -7.75 10.80
CA HIS A 16 21.84 -7.03 9.54
C HIS A 16 20.70 -7.20 8.52
N GLY A 17 20.10 -8.39 8.43
CA GLY A 17 18.96 -8.65 7.53
C GLY A 17 17.70 -7.90 7.96
N SER A 18 17.42 -7.84 9.27
CA SER A 18 16.22 -7.19 9.79
C SER A 18 16.11 -5.71 9.42
N GLN A 19 17.23 -4.98 9.41
CA GLN A 19 17.26 -3.57 9.02
C GLN A 19 16.81 -3.37 7.57
N VAL A 20 17.29 -4.25 6.67
CA VAL A 20 16.93 -4.21 5.26
C VAL A 20 15.45 -4.54 5.07
N SER A 21 14.96 -5.62 5.69
CA SER A 21 13.55 -6.02 5.59
C SER A 21 12.61 -4.95 6.17
N LEU A 22 12.96 -4.34 7.30
CA LEU A 22 12.17 -3.25 7.90
C LEU A 22 12.15 -2.01 6.99
N GLN A 23 13.28 -1.64 6.40
CA GLN A 23 13.36 -0.52 5.47
C GLN A 23 12.49 -0.78 4.24
N VAL A 24 12.55 -1.97 3.65
CA VAL A 24 11.76 -2.33 2.47
C VAL A 24 10.26 -2.35 2.81
N GLY A 25 9.88 -2.97 3.93
CA GLY A 25 8.50 -2.97 4.39
C GLY A 25 7.96 -1.56 4.59
N ALA A 26 8.70 -0.71 5.32
CA ALA A 26 8.29 0.68 5.59
C ALA A 26 8.11 1.50 4.31
N ILE A 27 9.08 1.45 3.38
CA ILE A 27 9.02 2.25 2.14
C ILE A 27 7.91 1.74 1.22
N SER A 28 7.81 0.43 1.00
CA SER A 28 6.81 -0.16 0.10
C SER A 28 5.39 0.12 0.58
N VAL A 29 5.13 -0.09 1.88
CA VAL A 29 3.83 0.19 2.48
C VAL A 29 3.51 1.67 2.48
N SER A 30 4.49 2.56 2.68
CA SER A 30 4.26 4.01 2.60
C SER A 30 3.85 4.42 1.19
N ILE A 31 4.50 3.89 0.15
CA ILE A 31 4.12 4.12 -1.25
C ILE A 31 2.68 3.66 -1.47
N ALA A 32 2.36 2.44 -1.06
CA ALA A 32 1.03 1.86 -1.23
C ALA A 32 -0.06 2.63 -0.48
N LEU A 33 0.23 3.05 0.75
CA LEU A 33 -0.66 3.85 1.58
C LEU A 33 -0.96 5.18 0.92
N VAL A 34 0.06 5.93 0.48
CA VAL A 34 -0.13 7.25 -0.14
C VAL A 34 -0.88 7.13 -1.46
N ALA A 35 -0.45 6.22 -2.35
CA ALA A 35 -1.10 6.03 -3.64
C ALA A 35 -2.54 5.51 -3.47
N GLY A 36 -2.74 4.53 -2.60
CA GLY A 36 -4.05 3.96 -2.31
C GLY A 36 -4.99 4.95 -1.64
N LEU A 37 -4.48 5.78 -0.73
CA LEU A 37 -5.23 6.87 -0.11
C LEU A 37 -5.72 7.86 -1.17
N VAL A 38 -4.85 8.32 -2.06
CA VAL A 38 -5.23 9.25 -3.13
C VAL A 38 -6.28 8.62 -4.05
N ILE A 39 -6.03 7.41 -4.55
CA ILE A 39 -6.94 6.72 -5.47
C ILE A 39 -8.30 6.46 -4.82
N GLY A 40 -8.30 5.86 -3.63
CA GLY A 40 -9.53 5.48 -2.94
C GLY A 40 -10.34 6.69 -2.51
N LEU A 41 -9.68 7.76 -2.08
CA LEU A 41 -10.34 8.98 -1.63
C LEU A 41 -10.94 9.76 -2.80
N LEU A 42 -10.25 9.86 -3.94
CA LEU A 42 -10.81 10.46 -5.16
C LEU A 42 -11.98 9.62 -5.70
N ALA A 43 -11.83 8.30 -5.77
CA ALA A 43 -12.88 7.40 -6.25
C ALA A 43 -14.14 7.44 -5.35
N GLY A 44 -13.97 7.32 -4.04
CA GLY A 44 -15.08 7.33 -3.08
C GLY A 44 -15.76 8.69 -2.95
N TYR A 45 -15.00 9.79 -3.07
CA TYR A 45 -15.53 11.15 -2.90
C TYR A 45 -16.33 11.64 -4.10
N PHE A 46 -15.74 11.55 -5.31
CA PHE A 46 -16.36 12.09 -6.53
C PHE A 46 -17.41 11.15 -7.13
N ARG A 47 -17.28 9.83 -6.88
CA ARG A 47 -18.20 8.79 -7.39
C ARG A 47 -18.30 8.84 -8.94
N GLY A 48 -19.19 8.02 -9.52
CA GLY A 48 -19.52 8.05 -10.95
C GLY A 48 -18.39 7.59 -11.88
N PHE A 49 -18.12 8.36 -12.94
CA PHE A 49 -17.15 7.96 -13.97
C PHE A 49 -15.71 7.87 -13.45
N LEU A 50 -15.29 8.82 -12.59
CA LEU A 50 -13.93 8.81 -12.02
C LEU A 50 -13.72 7.57 -11.15
N ASP A 51 -14.72 7.23 -10.35
CA ASP A 51 -14.74 6.00 -9.56
C ASP A 51 -14.61 4.75 -10.45
N ALA A 52 -15.46 4.64 -11.48
CA ALA A 52 -15.42 3.52 -12.41
C ALA A 52 -14.06 3.38 -13.12
N LEU A 53 -13.45 4.48 -13.55
CA LEU A 53 -12.14 4.48 -14.20
C LEU A 53 -11.02 4.04 -13.25
N LEU A 54 -10.95 4.64 -12.06
CA LEU A 54 -9.93 4.33 -11.06
C LEU A 54 -10.07 2.88 -10.56
N MET A 55 -11.29 2.43 -10.27
CA MET A 55 -11.53 1.06 -9.84
C MET A 55 -11.26 0.06 -10.95
N ARG A 56 -11.50 0.41 -12.23
CA ARG A 56 -11.12 -0.45 -13.33
C ARG A 56 -9.60 -0.68 -13.38
N LEU A 57 -8.78 0.36 -13.18
CA LEU A 57 -7.32 0.22 -13.11
C LEU A 57 -6.90 -0.66 -11.92
N VAL A 58 -7.51 -0.45 -10.76
CA VAL A 58 -7.28 -1.27 -9.55
C VAL A 58 -7.64 -2.74 -9.81
N ASP A 59 -8.78 -3.00 -10.45
CA ASP A 59 -9.25 -4.35 -10.76
C ASP A 59 -8.38 -5.06 -11.80
N MET A 60 -7.84 -4.32 -12.77
CA MET A 60 -6.85 -4.86 -13.71
C MET A 60 -5.59 -5.36 -13.00
N MET A 61 -5.13 -4.68 -11.95
CA MET A 61 -3.95 -5.12 -11.19
C MET A 61 -4.21 -6.42 -10.43
N PHE A 62 -5.41 -6.58 -9.86
CA PHE A 62 -5.81 -7.81 -9.17
C PHE A 62 -6.06 -9.01 -10.09
N ALA A 63 -6.14 -8.80 -11.41
CA ALA A 63 -6.24 -9.90 -12.37
C ALA A 63 -4.95 -10.74 -12.43
N PHE A 64 -3.82 -10.19 -12.00
CA PHE A 64 -2.54 -10.88 -11.95
C PHE A 64 -2.23 -11.39 -10.54
N PRO A 65 -1.60 -12.57 -10.38
CA PRO A 65 -1.03 -12.98 -9.10
C PRO A 65 -0.01 -11.96 -8.62
N GLY A 66 -0.11 -11.52 -7.36
CA GLY A 66 0.69 -10.39 -6.84
C GLY A 66 2.20 -10.58 -6.99
N LEU A 67 2.72 -11.78 -6.72
CA LEU A 67 4.15 -12.07 -6.87
C LEU A 67 4.60 -12.05 -8.34
N VAL A 68 3.78 -12.58 -9.26
CA VAL A 68 4.07 -12.56 -10.70
C VAL A 68 4.15 -11.12 -11.20
N LEU A 69 3.20 -10.29 -10.80
CA LEU A 69 3.22 -8.86 -11.12
C LEU A 69 4.47 -8.17 -10.54
N ALA A 70 4.91 -8.57 -9.35
CA ALA A 70 6.11 -8.01 -8.69
C ALA A 70 7.39 -8.31 -9.47
N ILE A 71 7.53 -9.55 -9.92
CA ILE A 71 8.65 -9.97 -10.77
C ILE A 71 8.70 -9.16 -12.05
N VAL A 72 7.55 -9.00 -12.73
CA VAL A 72 7.47 -8.25 -13.99
C VAL A 72 7.85 -6.79 -13.77
N ILE A 73 7.27 -6.11 -12.78
CA ILE A 73 7.56 -4.69 -12.53
C ILE A 73 9.02 -4.51 -12.09
N ALA A 74 9.53 -5.33 -11.17
CA ALA A 74 10.91 -5.24 -10.72
C ALA A 74 11.91 -5.51 -11.86
N GLY A 75 11.62 -6.51 -12.71
CA GLY A 75 12.44 -6.81 -13.89
C GLY A 75 12.45 -5.68 -14.92
N LEU A 76 11.31 -5.03 -15.17
CA LEU A 76 11.21 -3.89 -16.08
C LEU A 76 11.95 -2.64 -15.55
N LEU A 77 11.90 -2.40 -14.24
CA LEU A 77 12.61 -1.28 -13.60
C LEU A 77 14.11 -1.55 -13.43
N GLY A 78 14.53 -2.82 -13.49
CA GLY A 78 15.89 -3.30 -13.25
C GLY A 78 16.05 -3.89 -11.85
N ALA A 79 16.91 -4.92 -11.73
CA ALA A 79 17.16 -5.65 -10.50
C ALA A 79 17.94 -4.80 -9.48
N THR A 80 17.21 -3.99 -8.71
CA THR A 80 17.75 -3.25 -7.56
C THR A 80 16.78 -3.33 -6.40
N ARG A 81 17.30 -3.34 -5.17
CA ARG A 81 16.49 -3.24 -3.95
C ARG A 81 15.48 -2.09 -3.99
N ARG A 82 15.86 -0.92 -4.50
CA ARG A 82 14.96 0.24 -4.63
C ARG A 82 13.77 -0.05 -5.54
N ASN A 83 14.02 -0.70 -6.68
CA ASN A 83 12.98 -1.05 -7.64
C ASN A 83 12.06 -2.14 -7.10
N ALA A 84 12.59 -3.09 -6.33
CA ALA A 84 11.77 -4.06 -5.60
C ALA A 84 10.81 -3.37 -4.63
N MET A 85 11.27 -2.37 -3.85
CA MET A 85 10.38 -1.60 -2.96
C MET A 85 9.25 -0.89 -3.73
N ILE A 86 9.58 -0.28 -4.88
CA ILE A 86 8.60 0.40 -5.73
C ILE A 86 7.60 -0.62 -6.29
N ALA A 87 8.06 -1.75 -6.80
CA ALA A 87 7.22 -2.81 -7.34
C ALA A 87 6.24 -3.35 -6.29
N ILE A 88 6.73 -3.66 -5.08
CA ILE A 88 5.92 -4.13 -3.96
C ILE A 88 4.87 -3.06 -3.59
N GLY A 89 5.27 -1.79 -3.47
CA GLY A 89 4.34 -0.70 -3.16
C GLY A 89 3.24 -0.53 -4.20
N ILE A 90 3.57 -0.62 -5.49
CA ILE A 90 2.60 -0.58 -6.59
C ILE A 90 1.58 -1.72 -6.45
N ILE A 91 2.02 -2.93 -6.12
CA ILE A 91 1.15 -4.12 -6.07
C ILE A 91 0.24 -4.13 -4.85
N ILE A 92 0.66 -3.49 -3.76
CA ILE A 92 -0.15 -3.36 -2.55
C ILE A 92 -1.16 -2.19 -2.67
N THR A 93 -0.88 -1.20 -3.53
CA THR A 93 -1.72 0.00 -3.74
C THR A 93 -3.22 -0.32 -3.98
N PRO A 94 -3.59 -1.29 -4.85
CA PRO A 94 -4.99 -1.68 -5.08
C PRO A 94 -5.76 -2.04 -3.80
N ALA A 95 -5.12 -2.72 -2.85
CA ALA A 95 -5.76 -3.09 -1.60
C ALA A 95 -6.10 -1.86 -0.75
N PHE A 96 -5.15 -0.93 -0.59
CA PHE A 96 -5.38 0.33 0.12
C PHE A 96 -6.46 1.16 -0.57
N ALA A 97 -6.42 1.26 -1.90
CA ALA A 97 -7.41 1.99 -2.68
C ALA A 97 -8.83 1.51 -2.44
N ARG A 98 -9.06 0.19 -2.43
CA ARG A 98 -10.40 -0.38 -2.19
C ARG A 98 -10.90 -0.11 -0.78
N VAL A 99 -10.06 -0.31 0.24
CA VAL A 99 -10.45 -0.11 1.64
C VAL A 99 -10.72 1.37 1.92
N VAL A 100 -9.86 2.26 1.44
CA VAL A 100 -10.07 3.71 1.54
C VAL A 100 -11.36 4.11 0.85
N ARG A 101 -11.61 3.62 -0.38
CA ARG A 101 -12.85 3.91 -1.10
C ARG A 101 -14.08 3.47 -0.31
N ALA A 102 -14.08 2.25 0.22
CA ALA A 102 -15.20 1.73 1.00
C ALA A 102 -15.46 2.59 2.25
N ALA A 103 -14.41 2.91 3.01
CA ALA A 103 -14.51 3.75 4.20
C ALA A 103 -14.97 5.18 3.85
N VAL A 104 -14.50 5.74 2.74
CA VAL A 104 -14.96 7.06 2.27
C VAL A 104 -16.44 7.01 1.89
N LEU A 105 -16.89 5.98 1.17
CA LEU A 105 -18.29 5.84 0.80
C LEU A 105 -19.22 5.75 2.03
N GLU A 106 -18.78 5.05 3.07
CA GLU A 106 -19.46 4.96 4.36
C GLU A 106 -19.56 6.33 5.05
N VAL A 107 -18.42 7.01 5.26
CA VAL A 107 -18.38 8.31 5.95
C VAL A 107 -19.18 9.37 5.19
N MET A 108 -19.15 9.32 3.85
CA MET A 108 -19.94 10.19 2.99
C MET A 108 -21.46 10.03 3.17
N GLY A 109 -21.93 8.94 3.78
CA GLY A 109 -23.33 8.72 4.14
C GLY A 109 -23.76 9.35 5.46
N PHE A 110 -22.86 9.94 6.24
CA PHE A 110 -23.20 10.50 7.54
C PHE A 110 -23.81 11.91 7.46
N PRO A 111 -24.78 12.26 8.33
CA PRO A 111 -25.47 13.56 8.30
C PRO A 111 -24.55 14.77 8.44
N PHE A 112 -23.44 14.65 9.18
CA PHE A 112 -22.52 15.77 9.38
C PHE A 112 -21.81 16.20 8.09
N ILE A 113 -21.69 15.30 7.10
CA ILE A 113 -21.14 15.63 5.78
C ILE A 113 -22.11 16.50 5.00
N GLU A 114 -23.40 16.18 5.05
CA GLU A 114 -24.45 16.98 4.44
C GLU A 114 -24.55 18.36 5.08
N SER A 115 -24.54 18.42 6.42
CA SER A 115 -24.49 19.68 7.16
C SER A 115 -23.26 20.52 6.79
N ALA A 116 -22.08 19.91 6.68
CA ALA A 116 -20.87 20.63 6.28
C ALA A 116 -20.97 21.20 4.85
N ARG A 117 -21.59 20.47 3.92
CA ARG A 117 -21.85 20.95 2.55
C ARG A 117 -22.84 22.11 2.53
N SER A 118 -23.91 22.04 3.31
CA SER A 118 -24.90 23.11 3.45
C SER A 118 -24.31 24.40 4.02
N LEU A 119 -23.25 24.29 4.84
CA LEU A 119 -22.46 25.40 5.35
C LEU A 119 -21.38 25.90 4.37
N GLY A 120 -21.36 25.41 3.13
CA GLY A 120 -20.42 25.85 2.10
C GLY A 120 -18.98 25.32 2.26
N ALA A 121 -18.78 24.20 2.96
CA ALA A 121 -17.45 23.60 3.06
C ALA A 121 -16.92 23.17 1.68
N SER A 122 -15.72 23.63 1.33
CA SER A 122 -15.05 23.22 0.09
C SER A 122 -14.69 21.74 0.09
N HIS A 123 -14.54 21.14 -1.10
CA HIS A 123 -14.18 19.73 -1.25
C HIS A 123 -12.93 19.33 -0.44
N GLY A 124 -11.86 20.13 -0.55
CA GLY A 124 -10.63 19.89 0.21
C GLY A 124 -10.83 19.98 1.73
N ARG A 125 -11.71 20.87 2.22
CA ARG A 125 -12.07 20.94 3.64
C ARG A 125 -12.80 19.68 4.10
N ILE A 126 -13.73 19.18 3.29
CA ILE A 126 -14.43 17.92 3.58
C ILE A 126 -13.45 16.74 3.60
N MET A 127 -12.58 16.64 2.61
CA MET A 127 -11.61 15.55 2.52
C MET A 127 -10.65 15.56 3.71
N THR A 128 -10.06 16.70 4.06
CA THR A 128 -9.01 16.77 5.08
C THR A 128 -9.51 16.85 6.52
N ARG A 129 -10.64 17.51 6.78
CA ARG A 129 -11.17 17.69 8.15
C ARG A 129 -12.28 16.72 8.52
N HIS A 130 -12.96 16.12 7.54
CA HIS A 130 -14.09 15.23 7.80
C HIS A 130 -13.81 13.80 7.33
N LEU A 131 -13.21 13.56 6.16
CA LEU A 131 -12.96 12.19 5.70
C LEU A 131 -11.70 11.58 6.28
N LEU A 132 -10.53 12.20 6.05
CA LEU A 132 -9.23 11.65 6.47
C LEU A 132 -9.23 11.23 7.94
N PRO A 133 -9.65 12.06 8.92
CA PRO A 133 -9.63 11.67 10.33
C PRO A 133 -10.53 10.47 10.65
N ASN A 134 -11.63 10.28 9.91
CA ASN A 134 -12.59 9.20 10.16
C ASN A 134 -12.17 7.85 9.54
N ILE A 135 -11.19 7.83 8.63
CA ILE A 135 -10.75 6.60 7.95
C ILE A 135 -9.34 6.14 8.36
N VAL A 136 -8.70 6.80 9.34
CA VAL A 136 -7.35 6.43 9.82
C VAL A 136 -7.33 5.05 10.48
N ALA A 137 -8.39 4.67 11.20
CA ALA A 137 -8.45 3.40 11.92
C ALA A 137 -8.19 2.16 11.04
N PRO A 138 -8.94 1.94 9.93
CA PRO A 138 -8.65 0.82 9.03
C PRO A 138 -7.27 0.92 8.36
N LEU A 139 -6.75 2.12 8.12
CA LEU A 139 -5.43 2.31 7.52
C LEU A 139 -4.30 1.83 8.42
N ILE A 140 -4.38 2.07 9.74
CA ILE A 140 -3.38 1.59 10.71
C ILE A 140 -3.32 0.05 10.71
N VAL A 141 -4.49 -0.60 10.67
CA VAL A 141 -4.58 -2.06 10.60
C VAL A 141 -3.95 -2.57 9.31
N MET A 142 -4.28 -1.96 8.17
CA MET A 142 -3.71 -2.33 6.89
C MET A 142 -2.19 -2.17 6.84
N VAL A 143 -1.66 -1.06 7.34
CA VAL A 143 -0.20 -0.83 7.40
C VAL A 143 0.48 -1.99 8.12
N THR A 144 -0.08 -2.44 9.25
CA THR A 144 0.46 -3.54 10.04
C THR A 144 0.45 -4.87 9.27
N VAL A 145 -0.67 -5.19 8.62
CA VAL A 145 -0.81 -6.44 7.83
C VAL A 145 0.15 -6.43 6.63
N TYR A 146 0.17 -5.33 5.88
CA TYR A 146 0.94 -5.23 4.64
C TYR A 146 2.44 -5.03 4.86
N LEU A 147 2.87 -4.59 6.05
CA LEU A 147 4.29 -4.59 6.41
C LEU A 147 4.86 -6.01 6.36
N SER A 148 4.14 -6.97 6.94
CA SER A 148 4.50 -8.40 6.91
C SER A 148 4.52 -8.94 5.48
N THR A 149 3.47 -8.65 4.70
CA THR A 149 3.38 -9.08 3.29
C THR A 149 4.51 -8.49 2.43
N ALA A 150 4.88 -7.23 2.66
CA ALA A 150 5.97 -6.56 1.94
C ALA A 150 7.32 -7.21 2.24
N ILE A 151 7.60 -7.55 3.50
CA ILE A 151 8.82 -8.27 3.90
C ILE A 151 8.90 -9.65 3.21
N LEU A 152 7.80 -10.40 3.21
CA LEU A 152 7.77 -11.72 2.55
C LEU A 152 7.97 -11.60 1.03
N SER A 153 7.39 -10.57 0.42
CA SER A 153 7.53 -10.30 -1.02
C SER A 153 8.96 -9.90 -1.38
N GLU A 154 9.61 -9.09 -0.53
CA GLU A 154 11.02 -8.73 -0.69
C GLU A 154 11.92 -9.96 -0.65
N ALA A 155 11.72 -10.84 0.34
CA ALA A 155 12.49 -12.07 0.44
C ALA A 155 12.33 -12.95 -0.82
N ALA A 156 11.11 -13.04 -1.35
CA ALA A 156 10.84 -13.78 -2.59
C ALA A 156 11.53 -13.14 -3.81
N LEU A 157 11.49 -11.81 -3.95
CA LEU A 157 12.19 -11.12 -5.04
C LEU A 157 13.70 -11.20 -4.91
N SER A 158 14.24 -11.10 -3.69
CA SER A 158 15.67 -11.25 -3.40
C SER A 158 16.16 -12.65 -3.73
N PHE A 159 15.39 -13.68 -3.40
CA PHE A 159 15.65 -15.07 -3.81
C PHE A 159 15.71 -15.22 -5.34
N LEU A 160 14.90 -14.47 -6.07
CA LEU A 160 14.89 -14.45 -7.54
C LEU A 160 15.93 -13.50 -8.17
N GLY A 161 16.80 -12.88 -7.36
CA GLY A 161 17.84 -11.95 -7.83
C GLY A 161 17.33 -10.56 -8.22
N LEU A 162 16.09 -10.21 -7.86
CA LEU A 162 15.46 -8.92 -8.17
C LEU A 162 15.50 -7.92 -7.00
N GLY A 163 15.88 -8.38 -5.80
CA GLY A 163 15.98 -7.57 -4.57
C GLY A 163 17.41 -7.19 -4.15
N THR A 164 18.41 -7.53 -4.96
CA THR A 164 19.83 -7.30 -4.70
C THR A 164 20.26 -5.86 -4.92
#